data_AF-A0A8H9H9H7-F1
#
_entry.id   AF-A0A8H9H9H7-F1
#
_cell.length_a   1.000
_cell.length_b   1.000
_cell.length_c   1.000
_cell.angle_alpha   90.00
_cell.angle_beta   90.00
_cell.angle_gamma   90.00
#
_symmetry.space_group_name_H-M   'P 1'
#
loop_
_entity.id
_entity.type
_entity.pdbx_description
1 polymer ?
#
loop_
_entity_poly.entity_id
_entity_poly.type
_entity_poly.pdbx_seq_one_letter_code
_entity_poly.pdbx_strand_id
1 'polypeptide(L)'
;MSDYLVGPAGEPAPAPTIPPLPAHVRFGIPFNGVVPLWFDGDQIAWYRPADGTDLADVLGLGHVETEPGPSCVPGGWAERVEVGTLEEGGLRLRAEGPTGRRAINDAGTGVLIPLDGPLSVPEAMSGGFDTASFAVHIARLMLRAARDGAILVFTLRAPRDPEAHHILSVPSEVDSQRVMRFHLGTLMEMEGGAWDKADRRGGMSLLDLSIPYESLLAGAGPEAERGLDAGLLIELAEPVVACLLKPGFPFALGCSYVMPQQG
;
A
#
# COMPACT_ATOMS: atom_id res chain seq x y z
N MET A 1 1.20 1.85 -24.43
CA MET A 1 -0.06 1.27 -23.91
C MET A 1 -0.17 -0.16 -24.42
N SER A 2 0.04 -1.12 -23.52
CA SER A 2 -0.66 -2.40 -23.48
C SER A 2 -0.59 -3.35 -24.70
N ASP A 3 0.47 -4.16 -24.76
CA ASP A 3 0.38 -5.51 -25.37
C ASP A 3 -0.08 -6.57 -24.34
N TYR A 4 -0.17 -6.22 -23.05
CA TYR A 4 -0.62 -7.11 -21.98
C TYR A 4 -2.15 -7.14 -21.76
N LEU A 5 -2.91 -6.15 -22.26
CA LEU A 5 -4.39 -6.18 -22.27
C LEU A 5 -4.96 -6.63 -23.62
N VAL A 6 -4.15 -6.78 -24.66
CA VAL A 6 -4.61 -7.27 -25.97
C VAL A 6 -4.29 -8.76 -26.07
N GLY A 7 -5.04 -9.55 -25.30
CA GLY A 7 -5.35 -10.91 -25.74
C GLY A 7 -6.06 -10.84 -27.11
N PRO A 8 -6.02 -11.91 -27.93
CA PRO A 8 -6.71 -11.94 -29.21
C PRO A 8 -8.17 -11.52 -28.99
N ALA A 9 -8.60 -10.52 -29.77
CA ALA A 9 -9.88 -9.86 -29.62
C ALA A 9 -11.03 -10.87 -29.41
N GLY A 10 -11.69 -10.82 -28.25
CA GLY A 10 -13.00 -11.46 -28.08
C GLY A 10 -13.35 -12.06 -26.72
N GLU A 11 -12.40 -12.29 -25.81
CA GLU A 11 -12.74 -12.85 -24.49
C GLU A 11 -12.47 -11.84 -23.36
N PRO A 12 -13.48 -11.50 -22.53
CA PRO A 12 -13.22 -10.78 -21.30
C PRO A 12 -12.24 -11.63 -20.48
N ALA A 13 -11.23 -10.97 -19.88
CA ALA A 13 -10.34 -11.65 -18.95
C ALA A 13 -11.22 -12.41 -17.93
N PRO A 14 -10.96 -13.72 -17.72
CA PRO A 14 -11.81 -14.52 -16.86
C PRO A 14 -11.86 -13.88 -15.47
N ALA A 15 -13.07 -13.82 -14.89
CA ALA A 15 -13.24 -13.36 -13.53
C ALA A 15 -12.28 -14.15 -12.60
N PRO A 16 -11.64 -13.49 -11.62
CA PRO A 16 -10.74 -14.17 -10.73
C PRO A 16 -11.47 -15.33 -10.05
N THR A 17 -10.86 -16.51 -10.08
CA THR A 17 -11.40 -17.66 -9.34
C THR A 17 -11.19 -17.37 -7.86
N ILE A 18 -12.28 -17.26 -7.09
CA ILE A 18 -12.20 -17.03 -5.66
C ILE A 18 -12.12 -18.39 -4.97
N PRO A 19 -11.19 -18.60 -4.02
CA PRO A 19 -11.18 -19.80 -3.20
C PRO A 19 -12.48 -19.93 -2.38
N PRO A 20 -12.82 -21.15 -1.90
CA PRO A 20 -13.97 -21.34 -1.01
C PRO A 20 -13.91 -20.42 0.21
N LEU A 21 -15.06 -19.85 0.58
CA LEU A 21 -15.18 -18.99 1.75
C LEU A 21 -15.35 -19.84 3.03
N PRO A 22 -14.83 -19.38 4.19
CA PRO A 22 -14.03 -18.18 4.37
C PRO A 22 -12.61 -18.35 3.83
N ALA A 23 -12.06 -17.27 3.26
CA ALA A 23 -10.73 -17.25 2.67
C ALA A 23 -9.81 -16.25 3.37
N HIS A 24 -8.60 -16.68 3.70
CA HIS A 24 -7.53 -15.80 4.17
C HIS A 24 -7.04 -14.93 3.02
N VAL A 25 -6.80 -13.65 3.29
CA VAL A 25 -6.33 -12.69 2.28
C VAL A 25 -5.28 -11.76 2.84
N ARG A 26 -4.29 -11.43 2.01
CA ARG A 26 -3.38 -10.30 2.18
C ARG A 26 -3.87 -9.13 1.36
N PHE A 27 -3.57 -7.92 1.80
CA PHE A 27 -3.99 -6.72 1.08
C PHE A 27 -2.93 -6.25 0.08
N GLY A 28 -3.38 -5.99 -1.14
CA GLY A 28 -2.68 -5.06 -2.02
C GLY A 28 -2.95 -3.62 -1.60
N ILE A 29 -2.33 -2.67 -2.30
CA ILE A 29 -2.51 -1.24 -2.03
C ILE A 29 -3.87 -0.81 -2.57
N PRO A 30 -4.77 -0.22 -1.74
CA PRO A 30 -6.01 0.36 -2.22
C PRO A 30 -5.78 1.49 -3.22
N PHE A 31 -6.66 1.59 -4.23
CA PHE A 31 -6.64 2.64 -5.24
C PHE A 31 -8.06 2.85 -5.78
N ASN A 32 -8.47 4.09 -6.07
CA ASN A 32 -9.80 4.39 -6.63
C ASN A 32 -10.99 3.72 -5.88
N GLY A 33 -10.90 3.56 -4.55
CA GLY A 33 -11.91 2.87 -3.74
C GLY A 33 -11.99 1.34 -3.98
N VAL A 34 -11.02 0.78 -4.70
CA VAL A 34 -10.84 -0.65 -4.94
C VAL A 34 -9.74 -1.18 -4.02
N VAL A 35 -9.98 -2.33 -3.41
CA VAL A 35 -8.98 -3.08 -2.66
C VAL A 35 -8.59 -4.35 -3.43
N PRO A 36 -7.30 -4.54 -3.78
CA PRO A 36 -6.80 -5.85 -4.20
C PRO A 36 -6.70 -6.80 -3.00
N LEU A 37 -7.29 -7.99 -3.12
CA LEU A 37 -7.15 -9.09 -2.17
C LEU A 37 -6.31 -10.18 -2.80
N TRP A 38 -5.21 -10.52 -2.13
CA TRP A 38 -4.24 -11.52 -2.55
C TRP A 38 -4.52 -12.78 -1.74
N PHE A 39 -4.94 -13.84 -2.44
CA PHE A 39 -5.18 -15.14 -1.82
C PHE A 39 -3.88 -15.95 -1.75
N ASP A 40 -3.92 -17.04 -0.99
CA ASP A 40 -2.85 -18.03 -1.01
C ASP A 40 -2.61 -18.54 -2.44
N GLY A 41 -1.34 -18.55 -2.87
CA GLY A 41 -0.96 -18.85 -4.25
C GLY A 41 -0.80 -17.59 -5.11
N ASP A 42 -1.27 -17.66 -6.35
CA ASP A 42 -1.10 -16.65 -7.41
C ASP A 42 -2.35 -15.81 -7.71
N GLN A 43 -3.43 -16.03 -6.95
CA GLN A 43 -4.73 -15.40 -7.21
C GLN A 43 -4.85 -14.02 -6.56
N ILE A 44 -5.33 -13.05 -7.35
CA ILE A 44 -5.72 -11.71 -6.92
C ILE A 44 -7.15 -11.47 -7.36
N ALA A 45 -7.99 -10.92 -6.49
CA ALA A 45 -9.29 -10.37 -6.87
C ALA A 45 -9.45 -8.95 -6.33
N TRP A 46 -10.36 -8.20 -6.94
CA TRP A 46 -10.57 -6.78 -6.66
C TRP A 46 -11.98 -6.55 -6.15
N TYR A 47 -12.11 -5.78 -5.09
CA TYR A 47 -13.41 -5.52 -4.47
C TYR A 47 -13.60 -4.04 -4.18
N ARG A 48 -14.85 -3.63 -4.08
CA ARG A 48 -15.26 -2.31 -3.61
C ARG A 48 -16.13 -2.46 -2.37
N PRO A 49 -15.91 -1.67 -1.31
CA PRO A 49 -16.83 -1.59 -0.18
C PRO A 49 -18.20 -1.07 -0.61
N ALA A 50 -19.25 -1.83 -0.29
CA ALA A 50 -20.62 -1.52 -0.69
C ALA A 50 -21.26 -0.39 0.14
N ASP A 51 -20.70 -0.09 1.32
CA ASP A 51 -21.15 0.96 2.22
C ASP A 51 -20.40 2.29 2.04
N GLY A 52 -19.48 2.37 1.07
CA GLY A 52 -18.66 3.55 0.81
C GLY A 52 -17.48 3.72 1.77
N THR A 53 -17.15 2.71 2.59
CA THR A 53 -15.94 2.72 3.41
C THR A 53 -14.69 2.90 2.53
N ASP A 54 -13.84 3.87 2.87
CA ASP A 54 -12.52 3.99 2.25
C ASP A 54 -11.50 3.13 3.01
N LEU A 55 -11.10 2.01 2.40
CA LEU A 55 -10.12 1.11 3.00
C LEU A 55 -8.71 1.73 3.05
N ALA A 56 -8.41 2.76 2.26
CA ALA A 56 -7.13 3.47 2.33
C ALA A 56 -6.95 4.26 3.65
N ASP A 57 -8.03 4.50 4.39
CA ASP A 57 -8.02 5.16 5.70
C ASP A 57 -7.68 4.22 6.86
N VAL A 58 -7.76 2.90 6.66
CA VAL A 58 -7.53 1.91 7.73
C VAL A 58 -6.42 0.93 7.42
N LEU A 59 -6.30 0.52 6.15
CA LEU A 59 -5.23 -0.36 5.68
C LEU A 59 -3.94 0.42 5.54
N GLY A 60 -2.82 -0.26 5.76
CA GLY A 60 -1.48 0.27 5.70
C GLY A 60 -1.11 1.18 6.88
N LEU A 61 -1.99 1.43 7.84
CA LEU A 61 -1.72 2.27 9.02
C LEU A 61 -1.32 1.47 10.28
N GLY A 62 -1.31 0.14 10.20
CA GLY A 62 -0.97 -0.73 11.33
C GLY A 62 -2.12 -0.84 12.33
N HIS A 63 -3.34 -0.74 11.82
CA HIS A 63 -4.55 -0.83 12.61
C HIS A 63 -5.13 -2.25 12.59
N VAL A 64 -4.87 -3.00 11.53
CA VAL A 64 -5.41 -4.34 11.32
C VAL A 64 -4.35 -5.41 11.57
N GLU A 65 -4.82 -6.63 11.86
CA GLU A 65 -3.99 -7.80 12.11
C GLU A 65 -2.93 -7.99 11.01
N THR A 66 -1.73 -8.40 11.44
CA THR A 66 -0.61 -8.70 10.56
C THR A 66 -0.11 -10.13 10.71
N GLU A 67 0.52 -10.65 9.66
CA GLU A 67 1.25 -11.92 9.70
C GLU A 67 2.66 -11.77 9.11
N PRO A 68 3.56 -12.76 9.32
CA PRO A 68 4.84 -12.80 8.62
C PRO A 68 4.65 -12.83 7.10
N GLY A 69 5.35 -11.91 6.41
CA GLY A 69 5.34 -11.89 4.96
C GLY A 69 6.24 -12.97 4.32
N PRO A 70 6.11 -13.19 3.00
CA PRO A 70 6.83 -14.24 2.28
C PRO A 70 8.31 -13.92 1.97
N SER A 71 8.75 -12.67 2.16
CA SER A 71 10.08 -12.20 1.78
C SER A 71 11.16 -12.67 2.76
N CYS A 72 12.30 -13.08 2.21
CA CYS A 72 13.50 -13.34 3.01
C CYS A 72 14.12 -12.01 3.47
N VAL A 73 14.14 -11.77 4.78
CA VAL A 73 14.70 -10.55 5.38
C VAL A 73 15.96 -10.87 6.20
N PRO A 74 16.89 -9.91 6.39
CA PRO A 74 18.08 -10.12 7.21
C PRO A 74 17.75 -10.55 8.65
N GLY A 75 18.68 -11.26 9.29
CA GLY A 75 18.53 -11.68 10.68
C GLY A 75 18.28 -10.49 11.62
N GLY A 76 17.35 -10.65 12.56
CA GLY A 76 16.90 -9.58 13.45
C GLY A 76 15.84 -8.66 12.83
N TRP A 77 15.32 -9.00 11.64
CA TRP A 77 14.18 -8.31 11.01
C TRP A 77 13.06 -9.30 10.69
N ALA A 78 11.83 -8.80 10.56
CA ALA A 78 10.67 -9.56 10.17
C ALA A 78 9.80 -8.73 9.22
N GLU A 79 9.43 -9.31 8.09
CA GLU A 79 8.39 -8.74 7.24
C GLU A 79 7.01 -8.95 7.89
N ARG A 80 6.17 -7.92 7.79
CA ARG A 80 4.78 -7.93 8.23
C ARG A 80 3.87 -7.48 7.09
N VAL A 81 2.84 -8.27 6.83
CA VAL A 81 1.78 -7.97 5.86
C VAL A 81 0.45 -7.92 6.59
N GLU A 82 -0.39 -6.95 6.24
CA GLU A 82 -1.73 -6.85 6.79
C GLU A 82 -2.67 -7.86 6.13
N VAL A 83 -3.56 -8.43 6.95
CA VAL A 83 -4.43 -9.54 6.55
C VAL A 83 -5.87 -9.37 7.01
N GLY A 84 -6.75 -10.13 6.37
CA GLY A 84 -8.14 -10.26 6.77
C GLY A 84 -8.75 -11.57 6.32
N THR A 85 -10.04 -11.70 6.53
CA THR A 85 -10.79 -12.89 6.11
C THR A 85 -11.93 -12.46 5.20
N LEU A 86 -11.91 -12.92 3.95
CA LEU A 86 -13.05 -12.79 3.06
C LEU A 86 -14.10 -13.83 3.48
N GLU A 87 -15.30 -13.36 3.80
CA GLU A 87 -16.44 -14.17 4.24
C GLU A 87 -17.64 -13.91 3.32
N GLU A 88 -18.72 -14.68 3.50
CA GLU A 88 -19.97 -14.40 2.78
C GLU A 88 -20.47 -13.00 3.11
N GLY A 89 -20.63 -12.16 2.08
CA GLY A 89 -21.14 -10.80 2.21
C GLY A 89 -20.11 -9.71 2.57
N GLY A 90 -18.83 -10.04 2.80
CA GLY A 90 -17.84 -8.99 3.05
C GLY A 90 -16.46 -9.42 3.50
N LEU A 91 -15.62 -8.43 3.79
CA LEU A 91 -14.27 -8.58 4.31
C LEU A 91 -14.26 -8.33 5.81
N ARG A 92 -13.88 -9.36 6.58
CA ARG A 92 -13.68 -9.23 8.02
C ARG A 92 -12.28 -8.72 8.31
N LEU A 93 -12.21 -7.54 8.93
CA LEU A 93 -10.99 -6.95 9.46
C LEU A 93 -10.97 -7.09 10.98
N ARG A 94 -9.82 -7.48 11.52
CA ARG A 94 -9.58 -7.53 12.96
C ARG A 94 -8.48 -6.55 13.31
N ALA A 95 -8.61 -5.92 14.46
CA ALA A 95 -7.65 -4.95 14.92
C ALA A 95 -6.40 -5.61 15.52
N GLU A 96 -5.21 -5.12 15.16
CA GLU A 96 -3.93 -5.56 15.77
C GLU A 96 -3.86 -5.24 17.27
N GLY A 97 -4.55 -4.18 17.72
CA GLY A 97 -4.55 -3.77 19.12
C GLY A 97 -5.61 -2.72 19.45
N PRO A 98 -5.58 -2.15 20.67
CA PRO A 98 -6.61 -1.20 21.14
C PRO A 98 -6.73 0.07 20.27
N THR A 99 -5.62 0.55 19.70
CA THR A 99 -5.62 1.68 18.75
C THR A 99 -6.34 1.31 17.47
N GLY A 100 -6.04 0.12 16.92
CA GLY A 100 -6.71 -0.45 15.76
C GLY A 100 -8.21 -0.61 15.97
N ARG A 101 -8.66 -1.08 17.15
CA ARG A 101 -10.09 -1.23 17.48
C ARG A 101 -10.84 0.09 17.38
N ARG A 102 -10.21 1.20 17.81
CA ARG A 102 -10.79 2.53 17.63
C ARG A 102 -10.83 2.95 16.17
N ALA A 103 -9.78 2.65 15.41
CA ALA A 103 -9.68 3.03 14.01
C ALA A 103 -10.72 2.34 13.12
N ILE A 104 -10.95 1.04 13.32
CA ILE A 104 -11.93 0.26 12.53
C ILE A 104 -13.29 0.11 13.24
N ASN A 105 -13.49 0.84 14.35
CA ASN A 105 -14.70 0.83 15.17
C ASN A 105 -15.18 -0.60 15.57
N ASP A 106 -14.27 -1.40 16.11
CA ASP A 106 -14.50 -2.81 16.49
C ASP A 106 -14.60 -3.02 18.01
N ALA A 107 -15.64 -3.74 18.44
CA ALA A 107 -15.91 -4.10 19.84
C ALA A 107 -15.29 -5.45 20.26
N GLY A 108 -14.67 -6.22 19.36
CA GLY A 108 -14.01 -7.47 19.75
C GLY A 108 -13.54 -8.36 18.60
N THR A 109 -14.46 -9.06 17.95
CA THR A 109 -14.17 -10.18 17.03
C THR A 109 -13.88 -9.74 15.59
N GLY A 110 -13.68 -8.44 15.35
CA GLY A 110 -13.49 -7.86 14.04
C GLY A 110 -14.77 -7.29 13.43
N VAL A 111 -14.60 -6.28 12.58
CA VAL A 111 -15.65 -5.62 11.80
C VAL A 111 -15.80 -6.32 10.44
N LEU A 112 -17.04 -6.52 9.99
CA LEU A 112 -17.33 -7.02 8.64
C LEU A 112 -17.66 -5.83 7.75
N ILE A 113 -16.79 -5.55 6.79
CA ILE A 113 -16.99 -4.50 5.80
C ILE A 113 -17.71 -5.13 4.60
N PRO A 114 -18.94 -4.71 4.28
CA PRO A 114 -19.67 -5.27 3.17
C PRO A 114 -18.96 -4.97 1.85
N LEU A 115 -18.80 -5.98 1.00
CA LEU A 115 -18.17 -5.85 -0.30
C LEU A 115 -19.18 -6.12 -1.41
N ASP A 116 -19.05 -5.40 -2.53
CA ASP A 116 -19.66 -5.78 -3.79
C ASP A 116 -19.07 -7.11 -4.32
N GLY A 117 -19.64 -7.62 -5.41
CA GLY A 117 -19.05 -8.76 -6.13
C GLY A 117 -17.64 -8.46 -6.65
N PRO A 118 -16.82 -9.51 -6.92
CA PRO A 118 -15.47 -9.32 -7.45
C PRO A 118 -15.51 -8.59 -8.78
N LEU A 119 -14.63 -7.61 -8.93
CA LEU A 119 -14.46 -6.83 -10.14
C LEU A 119 -13.52 -7.54 -11.12
N SER A 120 -13.78 -7.40 -12.41
CA SER A 120 -12.79 -7.64 -13.45
C SER A 120 -11.71 -6.54 -13.44
N VAL A 121 -10.55 -6.80 -14.07
CA VAL A 121 -9.49 -5.78 -14.19
C VAL A 121 -9.99 -4.50 -14.86
N PRO A 122 -10.76 -4.53 -15.98
CA PRO A 122 -11.32 -3.31 -16.57
C PRO A 122 -12.25 -2.54 -15.63
N GLU A 123 -13.04 -3.21 -14.80
CA GLU A 123 -13.92 -2.56 -13.82
C GLU A 123 -13.14 -1.95 -12.67
N ALA A 124 -12.12 -2.65 -12.16
CA ALA A 124 -11.20 -2.14 -11.14
C ALA A 124 -10.45 -0.90 -11.64
N MET A 125 -10.10 -0.87 -12.93
CA MET A 125 -9.41 0.25 -13.59
C MET A 125 -10.35 1.26 -14.24
N SER A 126 -11.68 1.12 -14.05
CA SER A 126 -12.64 2.02 -14.66
C SER A 126 -12.56 3.41 -14.00
N GLY A 127 -12.69 4.46 -14.83
CA GLY A 127 -12.52 5.84 -14.40
C GLY A 127 -11.08 6.35 -14.51
N GLY A 128 -10.88 7.64 -14.17
CA GLY A 128 -9.54 8.19 -14.06
C GLY A 128 -8.82 7.66 -12.82
N PHE A 129 -7.49 7.54 -12.87
CA PHE A 129 -6.71 7.21 -11.67
C PHE A 129 -6.63 8.44 -10.77
N ASP A 130 -7.15 8.34 -9.55
CA ASP A 130 -7.07 9.39 -8.55
C ASP A 130 -5.69 9.39 -7.90
N THR A 131 -4.74 9.99 -8.62
CA THR A 131 -3.35 10.09 -8.17
C THR A 131 -3.21 10.84 -6.85
N ALA A 132 -4.10 11.80 -6.54
CA ALA A 132 -4.01 12.60 -5.34
C ALA A 132 -4.34 11.77 -4.10
N SER A 133 -5.48 11.07 -4.10
CA SER A 133 -5.88 10.20 -2.98
C SER A 133 -4.89 9.03 -2.82
N PHE A 134 -4.42 8.45 -3.93
CA PHE A 134 -3.38 7.43 -3.89
C PHE A 134 -2.08 7.96 -3.28
N ALA A 135 -1.62 9.14 -3.67
CA ALA A 135 -0.41 9.75 -3.10
C ALA A 135 -0.56 10.04 -1.60
N VAL A 136 -1.74 10.52 -1.15
CA VAL A 136 -2.02 10.71 0.28
C VAL A 136 -1.92 9.38 1.04
N HIS A 137 -2.49 8.30 0.50
CA HIS A 137 -2.39 6.97 1.11
C HIS A 137 -0.92 6.52 1.20
N ILE A 138 -0.16 6.60 0.10
CA ILE A 138 1.28 6.26 0.08
C ILE A 138 2.07 7.10 1.09
N ALA A 139 1.80 8.40 1.20
CA ALA A 139 2.44 9.27 2.18
C ALA A 139 2.17 8.79 3.61
N ARG A 140 0.94 8.37 3.92
CA ARG A 140 0.61 7.80 5.23
C ARG A 140 1.34 6.48 5.50
N LEU A 141 1.53 5.63 4.48
CA LEU A 141 2.35 4.41 4.61
C LEU A 141 3.80 4.76 4.97
N MET A 142 4.36 5.78 4.31
CA MET A 142 5.71 6.29 4.61
C MET A 142 5.79 6.84 6.03
N LEU A 143 4.82 7.66 6.46
CA LEU A 143 4.79 8.21 7.82
C LEU A 143 4.68 7.12 8.89
N ARG A 144 3.90 6.06 8.65
CA ARG A 144 3.87 4.88 9.51
C ARG A 144 5.24 4.23 9.57
N ALA A 145 5.87 3.98 8.42
CA ALA A 145 7.18 3.34 8.39
C ALA A 145 8.20 4.13 9.21
N ALA A 146 8.20 5.46 9.07
CA ALA A 146 9.09 6.33 9.83
C ALA A 146 8.80 6.27 11.34
N ARG A 147 7.52 6.34 11.74
CA ARG A 147 7.09 6.20 13.14
C ARG A 147 7.58 4.89 13.76
N ASP A 148 7.50 3.81 12.99
CA ASP A 148 7.76 2.46 13.45
C ASP A 148 9.24 2.04 13.26
N GLY A 149 10.08 2.88 12.64
CA GLY A 149 11.46 2.53 12.29
C GLY A 149 11.55 1.38 11.29
N ALA A 150 10.57 1.31 10.38
CA ALA A 150 10.41 0.23 9.42
C ALA A 150 11.08 0.55 8.08
N ILE A 151 11.32 -0.51 7.30
CA ILE A 151 11.52 -0.42 5.86
C ILE A 151 10.17 -0.73 5.20
N LEU A 152 9.61 0.25 4.50
CA LEU A 152 8.43 0.03 3.66
C LEU A 152 8.87 -0.59 2.34
N VAL A 153 8.28 -1.73 1.98
CA VAL A 153 8.59 -2.45 0.75
C VAL A 153 7.35 -2.51 -0.13
N PHE A 154 7.54 -2.15 -1.40
CA PHE A 154 6.51 -2.24 -2.42
C PHE A 154 6.86 -3.30 -3.44
N THR A 155 5.87 -4.12 -3.78
CA THR A 155 6.01 -5.21 -4.73
C THR A 155 4.93 -5.17 -5.79
N LEU A 156 5.21 -5.70 -6.97
CA LEU A 156 4.25 -5.92 -8.03
C LEU A 156 4.06 -7.43 -8.23
N ARG A 157 2.84 -7.91 -8.19
CA ARG A 157 2.54 -9.27 -8.67
C ARG A 157 1.83 -9.19 -10.01
N ALA A 158 2.55 -9.39 -11.11
CA ALA A 158 1.91 -9.40 -12.41
C ALA A 158 0.83 -10.51 -12.49
N PRO A 159 -0.29 -10.32 -13.22
CA PRO A 159 -1.26 -11.38 -13.43
C PRO A 159 -0.59 -12.65 -13.98
N ARG A 160 -0.87 -13.81 -13.36
CA ARG A 160 -0.29 -15.13 -13.69
C ARG A 160 1.18 -15.30 -13.31
N ASP A 161 1.76 -14.36 -12.57
CA ASP A 161 3.06 -14.52 -11.95
C ASP A 161 2.87 -15.02 -10.51
N PRO A 162 3.44 -16.20 -10.15
CA PRO A 162 3.36 -16.69 -8.78
C PRO A 162 4.19 -15.85 -7.80
N GLU A 163 5.20 -15.12 -8.28
CA GLU A 163 6.14 -14.37 -7.44
C GLU A 163 5.88 -12.87 -7.51
N ALA A 164 5.99 -12.21 -6.36
CA ALA A 164 5.94 -10.77 -6.29
C ALA A 164 7.32 -10.19 -6.61
N HIS A 165 7.38 -9.23 -7.52
CA HIS A 165 8.60 -8.53 -7.91
C HIS A 165 8.80 -7.30 -7.04
N HIS A 166 10.01 -7.11 -6.53
CA HIS A 166 10.38 -5.88 -5.84
C HIS A 166 10.26 -4.68 -6.80
N ILE A 167 9.64 -3.59 -6.33
CA ILE A 167 9.60 -2.31 -7.05
C ILE A 167 10.48 -1.30 -6.34
N LEU A 168 10.25 -1.11 -5.04
CA LEU A 168 10.81 0.00 -4.28
C LEU A 168 10.91 -0.38 -2.81
N SER A 169 12.05 -0.08 -2.21
CA SER A 169 12.22 -0.09 -0.76
C SER A 169 12.41 1.34 -0.26
N VAL A 170 11.81 1.62 0.90
CA VAL A 170 11.89 2.92 1.58
C VAL A 170 12.23 2.68 3.05
N PRO A 171 13.51 2.43 3.40
CA PRO A 171 13.99 2.58 4.75
C PRO A 171 13.75 4.00 5.24
N SER A 172 13.38 4.11 6.51
CA SER A 172 13.06 5.39 7.11
C SER A 172 13.63 5.51 8.51
N GLU A 173 14.04 6.72 8.85
CA GLU A 173 14.54 7.07 10.18
C GLU A 173 13.97 8.43 10.62
N VAL A 174 13.86 8.60 11.93
CA VAL A 174 13.41 9.86 12.55
C VAL A 174 14.43 10.26 13.59
N ASP A 175 14.99 11.46 13.44
CA ASP A 175 15.97 11.98 14.40
C ASP A 175 15.32 12.68 15.60
N SER A 176 16.15 13.14 16.54
CA SER A 176 15.70 13.82 17.76
C SER A 176 15.01 15.16 17.50
N GLN A 177 15.15 15.74 16.31
CA GLN A 177 14.48 16.96 15.88
C GLN A 177 13.20 16.68 15.09
N ARG A 178 12.77 15.40 15.03
CA ARG A 178 11.61 14.93 14.24
C ARG A 178 11.77 15.21 12.74
N VAL A 179 13.02 15.25 12.26
CA VAL A 179 13.26 15.20 10.82
C VAL A 179 13.20 13.75 10.40
N MET A 180 12.31 13.46 9.46
CA MET A 180 12.15 12.14 8.86
C MET A 180 13.04 12.08 7.62
N ARG A 181 13.86 11.03 7.51
CA ARG A 181 14.61 10.71 6.30
C ARG A 181 14.07 9.44 5.68
N PHE A 182 13.92 9.46 4.36
CA PHE A 182 13.46 8.33 3.56
C PHE A 182 14.52 8.03 2.48
N HIS A 183 14.94 6.78 2.40
CA HIS A 183 16.01 6.35 1.50
C HIS A 183 15.43 5.49 0.37
N LEU A 184 14.90 6.09 -0.69
CA LEU A 184 14.20 5.38 -1.74
C LEU A 184 15.21 4.61 -2.60
N GLY A 185 15.02 3.29 -2.73
CA GLY A 185 15.87 2.43 -3.55
C GLY A 185 15.08 1.53 -4.49
N THR A 186 15.38 1.63 -5.79
CA THR A 186 14.76 0.83 -6.84
C THR A 186 15.78 0.37 -7.89
N LEU A 187 15.50 -0.77 -8.53
CA LEU A 187 16.23 -1.25 -9.72
C LEU A 187 15.63 -0.71 -11.03
N MET A 188 14.51 0.01 -10.97
CA MET A 188 13.92 0.62 -12.14
C MET A 188 14.75 1.84 -12.56
N GLU A 189 14.93 2.01 -13.87
CA GLU A 189 15.54 3.23 -14.41
C GLU A 189 14.58 4.40 -14.22
N MET A 190 14.84 5.26 -13.23
CA MET A 190 14.00 6.42 -12.95
C MET A 190 14.55 7.70 -13.58
N GLU A 191 13.65 8.52 -14.11
CA GLU A 191 13.93 9.79 -14.77
C GLU A 191 12.80 10.78 -14.47
N GLY A 192 13.11 12.08 -14.44
CA GLY A 192 12.16 13.15 -14.20
C GLY A 192 11.91 13.45 -12.71
N GLY A 193 11.43 14.66 -12.45
CA GLY A 193 11.04 15.09 -11.10
C GLY A 193 12.20 15.00 -10.10
N ALA A 194 11.95 14.46 -8.92
CA ALA A 194 12.99 14.28 -7.90
C ALA A 194 14.06 13.24 -8.32
N TRP A 195 13.73 12.29 -9.20
CA TRP A 195 14.64 11.22 -9.64
C TRP A 195 15.78 11.73 -10.55
N ASP A 196 15.68 12.94 -11.08
CA ASP A 196 16.81 13.57 -11.80
C ASP A 196 18.02 13.81 -10.88
N LYS A 197 17.78 13.92 -9.56
CA LYS A 197 18.82 14.11 -8.53
C LYS A 197 19.28 12.80 -7.90
N ALA A 198 18.72 11.66 -8.30
CA ALA A 198 19.05 10.37 -7.72
C ALA A 198 20.49 9.95 -8.03
N ASP A 199 21.17 9.36 -7.04
CA ASP A 199 22.43 8.67 -7.27
C ASP A 199 22.17 7.36 -8.03
N ARG A 200 23.03 7.05 -8.99
CA ARG A 200 22.90 5.87 -9.86
C ARG A 200 24.15 5.02 -9.71
N ARG A 201 24.00 3.90 -8.99
CA ARG A 201 25.13 3.01 -8.69
C ARG A 201 24.71 1.55 -8.79
N GLY A 202 25.50 0.76 -9.52
CA GLY A 202 25.29 -0.69 -9.61
C GLY A 202 23.93 -1.09 -10.20
N GLY A 203 23.36 -0.27 -11.09
CA GLY A 203 22.03 -0.51 -11.68
C GLY A 203 20.86 -0.09 -10.80
N MET A 204 21.10 0.46 -9.61
CA MET A 204 20.08 1.00 -8.72
C MET A 204 19.97 2.53 -8.86
N SER A 205 18.75 3.04 -8.74
CA SER A 205 18.45 4.45 -8.49
C SER A 205 18.16 4.66 -7.01
N LEU A 206 18.91 5.58 -6.39
CA LEU A 206 18.83 5.92 -4.98
C LEU A 206 18.45 7.39 -4.80
N LEU A 207 17.38 7.66 -4.06
CA LEU A 207 16.88 9.01 -3.81
C LEU A 207 16.64 9.22 -2.32
N ASP A 208 17.29 10.22 -1.74
CA ASP A 208 17.09 10.59 -0.34
C ASP A 208 16.10 11.75 -0.23
N LEU A 209 15.10 11.58 0.63
CA LEU A 209 14.16 12.64 1.02
C LEU A 209 14.37 12.97 2.49
N SER A 210 14.29 14.25 2.84
CA SER A 210 14.41 14.72 4.22
C SER A 210 13.35 15.79 4.48
N ILE A 211 12.47 15.55 5.45
CA ILE A 211 11.35 16.44 5.75
C ILE A 211 11.11 16.54 7.26
N PRO A 212 11.03 17.76 7.84
CA PRO A 212 10.57 17.94 9.21
C PRO A 212 9.10 17.52 9.35
N TYR A 213 8.75 16.70 10.34
CA TYR A 213 7.34 16.30 10.54
C TYR A 213 6.41 17.51 10.72
N GLU A 214 6.87 18.54 11.44
CA GLU A 214 6.09 19.76 11.69
C GLU A 214 5.78 20.53 10.39
N SER A 215 6.57 20.36 9.32
CA SER A 215 6.26 21.01 8.04
C SER A 215 5.10 20.34 7.31
N LEU A 216 4.68 19.14 7.69
CA LEU A 216 3.54 18.44 7.10
C LEU A 216 2.20 18.79 7.78
N LEU A 217 2.21 19.59 8.84
CA LEU A 217 1.02 19.91 9.61
C LEU A 217 0.29 21.13 9.04
N ALA A 218 -1.02 20.98 8.81
CA ALA A 218 -1.94 22.07 8.57
C ALA A 218 -2.40 22.70 9.90
N GLY A 219 -2.70 24.00 9.87
CA GLY A 219 -3.27 24.74 11.00
C GLY A 219 -2.27 25.63 11.73
N ALA A 220 -2.24 26.92 11.36
CA ALA A 220 -1.59 27.96 12.15
C ALA A 220 -2.65 28.65 13.03
N GLY A 221 -2.78 28.24 14.29
CA GLY A 221 -3.65 28.90 15.27
C GLY A 221 -3.74 28.16 16.61
N PRO A 222 -4.05 28.85 17.73
CA PRO A 222 -4.15 28.23 19.05
C PRO A 222 -5.33 27.24 19.20
N GLU A 223 -6.34 27.30 18.33
CA GLU A 223 -7.58 26.49 18.40
C GLU A 223 -7.80 25.56 17.19
N ALA A 224 -6.90 25.54 16.20
CA ALA A 224 -7.01 24.64 15.05
C ALA A 224 -6.53 23.24 15.43
N GLU A 225 -7.35 22.21 15.18
CA GLU A 225 -6.86 20.82 15.20
C GLU A 225 -5.72 20.69 14.19
N ARG A 226 -4.51 20.34 14.67
CA ARG A 226 -3.37 20.10 13.79
C ARG A 226 -3.60 18.81 13.02
N GLY A 227 -3.95 18.93 11.75
CA GLY A 227 -4.06 17.81 10.80
C GLY A 227 -2.85 17.71 9.89
N LEU A 228 -2.72 16.62 9.13
CA LEU A 228 -1.75 16.55 8.03
C LEU A 228 -2.28 17.35 6.84
N ASP A 229 -1.42 18.16 6.22
CA ASP A 229 -1.74 18.87 4.99
C ASP A 229 -1.69 17.93 3.78
N ALA A 230 -2.83 17.74 3.11
CA ALA A 230 -2.91 16.81 1.99
C ALA A 230 -2.01 17.19 0.80
N GLY A 231 -1.81 18.49 0.53
CA GLY A 231 -0.93 18.94 -0.55
C GLY A 231 0.52 18.57 -0.28
N LEU A 232 0.97 18.78 0.96
CA LEU A 232 2.34 18.43 1.36
C LEU A 232 2.56 16.91 1.44
N LEU A 233 1.53 16.13 1.77
CA LEU A 233 1.58 14.67 1.66
C LEU A 233 1.73 14.22 0.20
N ILE A 234 1.02 14.85 -0.74
CA ILE A 234 1.13 14.55 -2.17
C ILE A 234 2.55 14.85 -2.65
N GLU A 235 3.11 16.00 -2.29
CA GLU A 235 4.49 16.39 -2.65
C GLU A 235 5.53 15.41 -2.07
N LEU A 236 5.35 14.98 -0.82
CA LEU A 236 6.23 13.99 -0.18
C LEU A 236 6.21 12.64 -0.90
N ALA A 237 5.03 12.16 -1.30
CA ALA A 237 4.86 10.84 -1.90
C ALA A 237 5.10 10.82 -3.42
N GLU A 238 5.16 11.96 -4.10
CA GLU A 238 5.35 12.07 -5.55
C GLU A 238 6.44 11.13 -6.11
N PRO A 239 7.68 11.11 -5.60
CA PRO A 239 8.72 10.24 -6.14
C PRO A 239 8.42 8.75 -5.96
N VAL A 240 7.75 8.38 -4.87
CA VAL A 240 7.31 7.01 -4.60
C VAL A 240 6.21 6.63 -5.59
N VAL A 241 5.19 7.47 -5.74
CA VAL A 241 4.07 7.25 -6.66
C VAL A 241 4.56 7.14 -8.11
N ALA A 242 5.48 8.00 -8.54
CA ALA A 242 6.10 7.92 -9.87
C ALA A 242 6.77 6.55 -10.11
N CYS A 243 7.45 6.01 -9.11
CA CYS A 243 8.06 4.67 -9.18
C CYS A 243 6.99 3.57 -9.22
N LEU A 244 5.97 3.63 -8.34
CA LEU A 244 4.93 2.61 -8.23
C LEU A 244 4.04 2.53 -9.47
N LEU A 245 3.80 3.65 -10.15
CA LEU A 245 2.95 3.68 -11.34
C LEU A 245 3.72 3.40 -12.63
N LYS A 246 5.06 3.42 -12.61
CA LYS A 246 5.91 3.17 -13.79
C LYS A 246 5.62 1.82 -14.48
N PRO A 247 5.38 0.70 -13.77
CA PRO A 247 4.99 -0.56 -14.40
C PRO A 247 3.61 -0.52 -15.09
N GLY A 248 2.73 0.41 -14.71
CA GLY A 248 1.39 0.55 -15.30
C GLY A 248 0.31 -0.37 -14.72
N PHE A 249 0.57 -1.05 -13.60
CA PHE A 249 -0.31 -2.05 -13.00
C PHE A 249 -0.65 -1.75 -11.52
N PRO A 250 -1.28 -0.59 -11.20
CA PRO A 250 -1.58 -0.23 -9.81
C PRO A 250 -2.47 -1.26 -9.10
N PHE A 251 -3.31 -1.96 -9.86
CA PHE A 251 -4.22 -2.99 -9.37
C PHE A 251 -3.52 -4.24 -8.80
N ALA A 252 -2.22 -4.39 -9.00
CA ALA A 252 -1.48 -5.56 -8.53
C ALA A 252 -0.30 -5.18 -7.63
N LEU A 253 -0.35 -3.98 -7.04
CA LEU A 253 0.63 -3.52 -6.07
C LEU A 253 0.36 -4.15 -4.69
N GLY A 254 1.42 -4.60 -4.06
CA GLY A 254 1.46 -5.05 -2.67
C GLY A 254 2.35 -4.14 -1.84
N CYS A 255 2.11 -4.10 -0.54
CA CYS A 255 2.99 -3.42 0.41
C CYS A 255 3.24 -4.30 1.63
N SER A 256 4.44 -4.17 2.19
CA SER A 256 4.82 -4.83 3.44
C SER A 256 5.75 -3.95 4.26
N TYR A 257 5.85 -4.26 5.55
CA TYR A 257 6.70 -3.55 6.50
C TYR A 257 7.76 -4.50 7.04
N VAL A 258 9.02 -4.21 6.76
CA VAL A 258 10.14 -4.95 7.36
C VAL A 258 10.55 -4.23 8.63
N MET A 259 10.27 -4.89 9.75
CA MET A 259 10.39 -4.35 11.10
C MET A 259 11.58 -4.99 11.82
N PRO A 260 12.30 -4.27 12.69
CA PRO A 260 13.28 -4.90 13.57
C PRO A 260 12.55 -5.86 14.52
N GLN A 261 13.06 -7.07 14.68
CA GLN A 261 12.62 -8.00 15.72
C GLN A 261 13.11 -7.46 17.06
N GLN A 262 12.18 -7.15 17.97
CA GLN A 262 12.55 -6.87 19.35
C GLN A 262 13.19 -8.15 19.92
N GLY A 263 14.46 -8.04 20.35
CA GLY A 263 15.19 -9.12 21.02
C GLY A 263 14.75 -9.32 22.47
#